data_AF-A0A813RG76-F1
#
_entry.id   AF-A0A813RG76-F1
#
_cell.length_a   1.000
_cell.length_b   1.000
_cell.length_c   1.000
_cell.angle_alpha   90.00
_cell.angle_beta   90.00
_cell.angle_gamma   90.00
#
_symmetry.space_group_name_H-M   'P 1'
#
loop_
_entity.id
_entity.type
_entity.pdbx_description
1 polymer ?
#
loop_
_entity_poly.entity_id
_entity_poly.type
_entity_poly.pdbx_seq_one_letter_code
_entity_poly.pdbx_strand_id
1 'polypeptide(L)' 'MPISEGQKKAFREHFNKWDKDGDGKISSKDLRALFAELEVELTDDDIEEIMADTDKNKDGLITFEEFCAAKKKSMLK' A
#
# COMPACT_ATOMS: atom_id res chain seq x y z
N MET A 1 -6.36 19.81 0.66
CA MET A 1 -7.55 19.16 0.07
C MET A 1 -7.74 17.76 0.65
N PRO A 2 -8.93 17.44 1.19
CA PRO A 2 -9.32 16.08 1.52
C PRO A 2 -9.48 15.25 0.23
N ILE A 3 -9.24 13.95 0.31
CA ILE A 3 -9.36 13.04 -0.82
C ILE A 3 -10.86 12.93 -1.18
N SER A 4 -11.22 13.20 -2.43
CA SER A 4 -12.61 13.17 -2.88
C SER A 4 -13.15 11.73 -2.86
N GLU A 5 -14.46 11.55 -2.68
CA GLU A 5 -15.10 10.22 -2.54
C GLU A 5 -14.78 9.27 -3.72
N GLY A 6 -14.65 9.81 -4.94
CA GLY A 6 -14.22 9.03 -6.11
C GLY A 6 -12.79 8.49 -6.00
N GLN A 7 -11.86 9.27 -5.43
CA GLN A 7 -10.49 8.83 -5.21
C GLN A 7 -10.40 7.81 -4.08
N LYS A 8 -11.16 7.99 -2.99
CA LYS A 8 -11.26 6.99 -1.92
C LYS A 8 -11.73 5.64 -2.45
N LYS A 9 -12.70 5.62 -3.36
CA LYS A 9 -13.21 4.37 -3.95
C LYS A 9 -12.13 3.65 -4.77
N ALA A 10 -11.43 4.37 -5.64
CA ALA A 10 -10.33 3.80 -6.42
C ALA A 10 -9.20 3.29 -5.52
N PHE A 11 -8.87 4.02 -4.45
CA PHE A 11 -7.89 3.58 -3.47
C PHE A 11 -8.37 2.36 -2.68
N ARG A 12 -9.66 2.28 -2.32
CA ARG A 12 -10.26 1.14 -1.65
C ARG A 12 -10.18 -0.13 -2.52
N GLU A 13 -10.47 -0.02 -3.81
CA GLU A 13 -10.36 -1.14 -4.74
C GLU A 13 -8.91 -1.60 -4.92
N HIS A 14 -7.96 -0.67 -5.02
CA HIS A 14 -6.54 -1.02 -5.07
C HIS A 14 -6.08 -1.67 -3.77
N PHE A 15 -6.51 -1.11 -2.64
CA PHE A 15 -6.17 -1.59 -1.31
C PHE A 15 -6.69 -3.01 -1.09
N ASN A 16 -7.96 -3.27 -1.39
CA ASN A 16 -8.54 -4.63 -1.33
C ASN A 16 -7.85 -5.63 -2.27
N LYS A 17 -7.24 -5.15 -3.35
CA LYS A 17 -6.51 -6.02 -4.28
C LYS A 17 -5.15 -6.42 -3.70
N TRP A 18 -4.58 -5.57 -2.86
CA TRP A 18 -3.28 -5.76 -2.22
C TRP A 18 -3.43 -6.49 -0.88
N ASP A 19 -4.44 -6.15 -0.08
CA ASP A 19 -4.84 -6.81 1.16
C ASP A 19 -5.42 -8.20 0.86
N LYS A 20 -4.58 -9.24 0.94
CA LYS A 20 -4.97 -10.63 0.63
C LYS A 20 -5.68 -11.30 1.79
N ASP A 21 -5.36 -10.91 3.02
CA ASP A 21 -5.96 -11.48 4.24
C ASP A 21 -7.28 -10.79 4.64
N GLY A 22 -7.49 -9.56 4.18
CA GLY A 22 -8.73 -8.81 4.37
C GLY A 22 -8.82 -8.14 5.74
N ASP A 23 -7.70 -7.95 6.44
CA ASP A 23 -7.68 -7.30 7.76
C ASP A 23 -7.81 -5.77 7.67
N GLY A 24 -7.84 -5.22 6.45
CA GLY A 24 -7.90 -3.78 6.22
C GLY A 24 -6.53 -3.10 6.36
N LYS A 25 -5.44 -3.87 6.29
CA LYS A 25 -4.05 -3.41 6.30
C LYS A 25 -3.30 -4.16 5.20
N ILE A 26 -2.17 -3.61 4.75
CA ILE A 26 -1.28 -4.31 3.82
C ILE A 26 0.01 -4.59 4.56
N SER A 27 0.24 -5.86 4.88
CA SER A 27 1.51 -6.28 5.47
C SER A 27 2.58 -6.49 4.40
N SER A 28 3.84 -6.59 4.81
CA SER A 28 4.95 -6.95 3.93
C SER A 28 4.71 -8.30 3.22
N LYS A 29 3.97 -9.20 3.86
CA LYS A 29 3.59 -10.50 3.28
C LYS A 29 2.57 -10.35 2.16
N ASP A 30 1.57 -9.48 2.35
CA ASP A 30 0.54 -9.21 1.34
C ASP A 30 1.15 -8.54 0.10
N LEU A 31 2.03 -7.57 0.33
CA LEU A 31 2.86 -6.95 -0.69
C LEU A 31 3.66 -8.02 -1.46
N ARG A 32 4.42 -8.86 -0.75
CA ARG A 32 5.22 -9.91 -1.39
C ARG A 32 4.35 -10.90 -2.19
N ALA A 33 3.19 -11.28 -1.67
CA ALA A 33 2.27 -12.18 -2.33
C ALA A 33 1.68 -11.57 -3.61
N LEU A 34 1.32 -10.29 -3.56
CA LEU A 34 0.81 -9.55 -4.72
C LEU A 34 1.86 -9.43 -5.82
N PHE A 35 3.10 -9.06 -5.47
CA PHE A 35 4.17 -8.92 -6.44
C PHE A 35 4.57 -10.27 -7.05
N ALA A 36 4.57 -11.34 -6.25
CA ALA A 36 4.72 -12.71 -6.75
C ALA A 36 3.60 -13.10 -7.73
N GLU A 37 2.36 -12.68 -7.49
CA GLU A 37 1.22 -12.89 -8.42
C GLU A 37 1.37 -12.10 -9.74
N LEU A 38 2.09 -10.98 -9.71
CA LEU A 38 2.44 -10.19 -10.90
C LEU A 38 3.71 -10.67 -11.60
N GLU A 39 4.29 -11.79 -11.17
CA GLU A 39 5.58 -12.32 -11.65
C GLU A 39 6.73 -11.30 -11.48
N VAL A 40 6.61 -10.43 -10.47
CA VAL A 40 7.63 -9.47 -10.06
C VAL A 40 8.23 -9.94 -8.74
N GLU A 41 9.50 -10.32 -8.75
CA GLU A 41 10.23 -10.64 -7.52
C GLU A 41 10.71 -9.34 -6.87
N LEU A 42 10.13 -9.01 -5.71
CA LEU A 42 10.68 -7.99 -4.82
C LEU A 42 11.63 -8.65 -3.83
N THR A 43 12.78 -8.04 -3.60
CA THR A 43 13.67 -8.42 -2.52
C THR A 43 13.17 -7.84 -1.19
N ASP A 44 13.63 -8.40 -0.07
CA ASP A 44 13.32 -7.85 1.25
C ASP A 44 13.75 -6.36 1.36
N ASP A 45 14.83 -5.96 0.68
CA ASP A 45 15.31 -4.57 0.60
C ASP A 45 14.31 -3.65 -0.15
N ASP A 46 13.78 -4.10 -1.29
CA ASP A 46 12.75 -3.36 -2.02
C ASP A 46 11.47 -3.18 -1.19
N ILE A 47 11.06 -4.23 -0.46
CA ILE A 47 9.89 -4.17 0.41
C ILE A 47 10.15 -3.21 1.57
N GLU A 48 11.33 -3.24 2.18
CA GLU A 48 11.73 -2.29 3.22
C GLU A 48 11.75 -0.86 2.70
N GLU A 49 12.20 -0.60 1.47
CA GLU A 49 12.21 0.74 0.89
C GLU A 49 10.79 1.26 0.63
N ILE A 50 9.92 0.42 0.05
CA ILE A 50 8.50 0.74 -0.20
C ILE A 50 7.77 0.98 1.12
N MET A 51 7.99 0.12 2.10
CA MET A 51 7.47 0.28 3.46
C MET A 51 8.00 1.59 4.05
N ALA A 52 9.29 1.85 4.04
CA ALA A 52 9.86 3.05 4.64
C ALA A 52 9.33 4.37 4.05
N ASP A 53 8.97 4.40 2.76
CA ASP A 53 8.35 5.60 2.17
C ASP A 53 6.86 5.74 2.55
N THR A 54 6.15 4.60 2.65
CA THR A 54 4.69 4.50 2.78
C THR A 54 4.21 4.41 4.23
N ASP A 55 4.80 3.50 5.00
CA ASP A 55 4.60 3.24 6.42
C ASP A 55 5.20 4.38 7.26
N LYS A 56 4.33 5.27 7.75
CA LYS A 56 4.73 6.45 8.54
C LYS A 56 4.86 6.12 10.01
N ASN A 57 4.06 5.18 10.49
CA ASN A 57 4.06 4.76 11.88
C ASN A 57 5.14 3.69 12.17
N LYS A 58 5.73 3.09 11.12
CA LYS A 58 6.73 2.03 11.19
C LYS A 58 6.24 0.78 11.93
N ASP A 59 4.94 0.49 11.81
CA ASP A 59 4.32 -0.70 12.38
C ASP A 59 4.53 -1.95 11.50
N GLY A 60 5.12 -1.77 10.29
CA GLY A 60 5.31 -2.83 9.30
C GLY A 60 4.01 -3.18 8.58
N LEU A 61 2.98 -2.33 8.71
CA LEU A 61 1.64 -2.49 8.17
C LEU A 61 1.21 -1.17 7.55
N ILE A 62 0.82 -1.19 6.28
CA ILE A 62 0.30 -0.01 5.60
C ILE A 62 -1.21 0.03 5.82
N THR A 63 -1.66 1.00 6.61
CA THR A 63 -3.09 1.24 6.80
C THR A 63 -3.71 1.95 5.60
N PHE A 64 -5.04 1.89 5.47
CA PHE A 64 -5.75 2.61 4.39
C PHE A 64 -5.45 4.12 4.39
N GLU A 65 -5.27 4.72 5.57
CA GLU A 65 -4.90 6.12 5.70
C GLU A 65 -3.50 6.42 5.16
N GLU A 66 -2.53 5.55 5.47
CA GLU A 66 -1.14 5.66 4.99
C GLU A 66 -1.05 5.41 3.49
N PHE A 67 -1.76 4.40 2.97
CA PHE A 67 -1.86 4.15 1.53
C PHE A 67 -2.41 5.38 0.79
N CYS A 68 -3.47 5.98 1.33
CA CYS A 68 -4.09 7.15 0.75
C CYS A 68 -3.16 8.37 0.80
N ALA A 69 -2.40 8.53 1.88
CA ALA A 69 -1.39 9.58 2.02
C ALA A 69 -0.22 9.39 1.04
N ALA A 70 0.25 8.15 0.85
CA ALA A 70 1.32 7.81 -0.07
C ALA A 70 0.92 7.99 -1.54
N LYS A 71 -0.26 7.51 -1.96
CA LYS A 71 -0.81 7.78 -3.30
C LYS A 71 -0.92 9.28 -3.58
N LYS A 72 -1.33 10.06 -2.57
CA LYS A 72 -1.39 11.52 -2.67
C LYS A 72 -0.02 12.16 -2.82
N LYS A 73 0.99 11.67 -2.09
CA LYS A 73 2.38 12.14 -2.16
C LYS A 73 3.01 11.85 -3.54
N SER A 74 2.74 10.67 -4.11
CA SER A 74 3.21 10.29 -5.45
C SER A 74 2.50 11.07 -6.57
N MET A 75 1.23 11.43 -6.39
CA MET A 75 0.48 12.27 -7.33
C MET A 75 0.86 13.77 -7.27
N LEU A 76 1.69 14.18 -6.29
CA LEU A 76 2.07 15.58 -6.07
C LEU A 76 3.49 15.95 -6.54
N LYS A 77 4.20 15.06 -7.25
CA LYS A 77 5.51 15.35 -7.84
C LYS A 77 5.42 15.62 -9.33
#